data_AF-A0A1W5ZLP0-F1
#
_entry.id   AF-A0A1W5ZLP0-F1
#
_cell.length_a   1.000
_cell.length_b   1.000
_cell.length_c   1.000
_cell.angle_alpha   90.00
_cell.angle_beta   90.00
_cell.angle_gamma   90.00
#
_symmetry.space_group_name_H-M   'P 1'
#
loop_
_entity.id
_entity.type
_entity.pdbx_description
1 polymer ?
#
loop_
_entity_poly.entity_id
_entity_poly.type
_entity_poly.pdbx_seq_one_letter_code
_entity_poly.pdbx_strand_id
1 'polypeptide(L)'
;LLSEGIIIHGIVLSVKQIISSKNSQKAPLSVYFFNFKGPYSRSYYNSYTYGDFGVCHADDLMYIFRASDFFPDFEPQSPAWHMAKVFVDYFVTIAYNGYGFRTAGPLCTAESCQLLEFTNSADGQKPVDLNLINGFDEDQFAFWYNVNALQSY
;
A
#
# COMPACT_ATOMS: atom_id res chain seq x y z
N LEU A 1 -4.23 13.93 -8.32
CA LEU A 1 -5.51 13.85 -9.06
C LEU A 1 -5.88 12.39 -9.39
N LEU A 2 -5.18 11.69 -10.29
CA LEU A 2 -5.58 10.33 -10.70
C LEU A 2 -5.48 9.27 -9.60
N SER A 3 -4.35 9.21 -8.86
CA SER A 3 -4.20 8.27 -7.74
C SER A 3 -5.27 8.49 -6.67
N GLU A 4 -5.55 9.77 -6.36
CA GLU A 4 -6.57 10.18 -5.41
C GLU A 4 -7.98 9.73 -5.83
N GLY A 5 -8.41 10.07 -7.05
CA GLY A 5 -9.76 9.78 -7.50
C GLY A 5 -10.04 8.30 -7.79
N ILE A 6 -9.08 7.59 -8.39
CA ILE A 6 -9.31 6.22 -8.90
C ILE A 6 -9.03 5.15 -7.83
N ILE A 7 -8.02 5.36 -6.97
CA ILE A 7 -7.54 4.33 -6.04
C ILE A 7 -7.81 4.75 -4.59
N ILE A 8 -7.21 5.87 -4.17
CA ILE A 8 -7.16 6.24 -2.76
C ILE A 8 -8.57 6.53 -2.22
N HIS A 9 -9.38 7.35 -2.91
CA HIS A 9 -10.75 7.68 -2.48
C HIS A 9 -11.59 6.42 -2.21
N GLY A 10 -11.53 5.41 -3.10
CA GLY A 10 -12.25 4.15 -2.92
C GLY A 10 -11.79 3.35 -1.70
N ILE A 11 -10.47 3.34 -1.43
CA ILE A 11 -9.90 2.73 -0.22
C ILE A 11 -10.39 3.47 1.03
N VAL A 12 -10.30 4.80 1.07
CA VAL A 12 -10.75 5.61 2.23
C VAL A 12 -12.23 5.41 2.50
N LEU A 13 -13.06 5.43 1.45
CA LEU A 13 -14.50 5.20 1.57
C LEU A 13 -14.79 3.82 2.18
N SER A 14 -14.09 2.79 1.71
CA SER A 14 -14.23 1.42 2.23
C SER A 14 -13.81 1.33 3.70
N VAL A 15 -12.69 1.95 4.07
CA VAL A 15 -12.22 2.02 5.46
C VAL A 15 -13.28 2.67 6.36
N LYS A 16 -13.79 3.84 5.97
CA LYS A 16 -14.83 4.55 6.73
C LYS A 16 -16.12 3.76 6.86
N GLN A 17 -16.53 3.05 5.79
CA GLN A 17 -17.71 2.20 5.82
C GLN A 17 -17.54 1.00 6.76
N ILE A 18 -16.39 0.35 6.75
CA ILE A 18 -16.10 -0.79 7.64
C ILE A 18 -16.11 -0.35 9.09
N ILE A 19 -15.41 0.75 9.42
CA ILE A 19 -15.30 1.29 10.78
C ILE A 19 -16.66 1.71 11.34
N SER A 20 -17.49 2.37 10.52
CA SER A 20 -18.85 2.80 10.91
C SER A 20 -19.86 1.66 10.98
N SER A 21 -19.56 0.49 10.40
CA SER A 21 -20.45 -0.67 10.45
C SER A 21 -20.50 -1.28 11.85
N LYS A 22 -21.65 -1.88 12.21
CA LYS A 22 -21.80 -2.68 13.44
C LYS A 22 -20.87 -3.91 13.49
N ASN A 23 -20.21 -4.23 12.38
CA ASN A 23 -19.30 -5.36 12.24
C ASN A 23 -17.82 -4.97 12.41
N SER A 24 -17.49 -3.70 12.67
CA SER A 24 -16.09 -3.27 12.85
C SER A 24 -15.34 -4.07 13.93
N GLN A 25 -16.04 -4.51 14.98
CA GLN A 25 -15.47 -5.37 16.03
C GLN A 25 -15.23 -6.82 15.57
N LYS A 26 -15.91 -7.29 14.52
CA LYS A 26 -15.80 -8.65 13.97
C LYS A 26 -14.90 -8.72 12.74
N ALA A 27 -14.62 -7.58 12.12
CA ALA A 27 -13.81 -7.45 10.92
C ALA A 27 -12.78 -6.32 11.12
N PRO A 28 -11.74 -6.56 11.93
CA PRO A 28 -10.69 -5.60 12.16
C PRO A 28 -9.90 -5.34 10.88
N LEU A 29 -9.51 -4.09 10.72
CA LEU A 29 -8.94 -3.56 9.49
C LEU A 29 -7.64 -2.85 9.82
N SER A 30 -6.60 -3.11 9.04
CA SER A 30 -5.38 -2.33 8.97
C SER A 30 -5.13 -1.95 7.52
N VAL A 31 -4.31 -0.94 7.29
CA VAL A 31 -3.99 -0.45 5.95
C VAL A 31 -2.48 -0.32 5.81
N TYR A 32 -1.96 -0.79 4.69
CA TYR A 32 -0.56 -0.57 4.32
C TYR A 32 -0.43 0.51 3.25
N PHE A 33 0.73 1.15 3.22
CA PHE A 33 1.13 2.07 2.16
C PHE A 33 2.46 1.59 1.57
N PHE A 34 2.44 1.19 0.30
CA PHE A 34 3.66 0.72 -0.36
C PHE A 34 4.37 1.90 -1.04
N ASN A 35 5.54 2.25 -0.53
CA ASN A 35 6.35 3.39 -0.97
C ASN A 35 7.82 3.00 -1.18
N PHE A 36 8.11 1.71 -1.29
CA PHE A 36 9.45 1.23 -1.59
C PHE A 36 9.73 1.37 -3.09
N LYS A 37 10.69 2.21 -3.45
CA LYS A 37 11.15 2.40 -4.81
C LYS A 37 12.17 1.31 -5.18
N GLY A 38 11.75 0.43 -6.08
CA GLY A 38 12.55 -0.65 -6.62
C GLY A 38 13.41 -0.27 -7.83
N PRO A 39 14.20 -1.24 -8.33
CA PRO A 39 14.95 -1.10 -9.58
C PRO A 39 14.05 -1.18 -10.83
N TYR A 40 12.83 -1.70 -10.70
CA TYR A 40 11.88 -1.87 -11.79
C TYR A 40 10.54 -1.22 -11.46
N SER A 41 9.83 -0.79 -12.50
CA SER A 41 8.49 -0.23 -12.40
C SER A 41 7.64 -0.68 -13.59
N ARG A 42 6.36 -0.93 -13.32
CA ARG A 42 5.31 -1.23 -14.29
C ARG A 42 4.90 0.00 -15.10
N SER A 43 5.31 1.20 -14.66
CA SER A 43 5.02 2.47 -15.35
C SER A 43 5.37 2.43 -16.84
N TYR A 44 6.47 1.78 -17.23
CA TYR A 44 6.85 1.63 -18.64
C TYR A 44 5.73 1.02 -19.49
N TYR A 45 5.01 0.02 -18.99
CA TYR A 45 3.95 -0.65 -19.74
C TYR A 45 2.69 0.23 -19.90
N ASN A 46 2.56 1.31 -19.13
CA ASN A 46 1.46 2.26 -19.23
C ASN A 46 1.87 3.56 -19.94
N SER A 47 3.13 3.99 -19.78
CA SER A 47 3.63 5.28 -20.28
C SER A 47 4.47 5.16 -21.54
N TYR A 48 5.01 3.96 -21.85
CA TYR A 48 6.02 3.71 -22.88
C TYR A 48 7.29 4.56 -22.73
N THR A 49 7.59 5.01 -21.51
CA THR A 49 8.80 5.79 -21.19
C THR A 49 9.49 5.25 -19.94
N TYR A 50 10.80 5.48 -19.82
CA TYR A 50 11.58 5.21 -18.61
C TYR A 50 11.61 6.42 -17.67
N GLY A 51 10.58 7.28 -17.73
CA GLY A 51 10.45 8.40 -16.82
C GLY A 51 10.34 7.93 -15.37
N ASP A 52 10.85 8.74 -14.45
CA ASP A 52 10.70 8.49 -13.02
C ASP A 52 9.34 9.02 -12.55
N PHE A 53 8.38 8.11 -12.39
CA PHE A 53 7.03 8.41 -11.91
C PHE A 53 6.85 8.06 -10.42
N GLY A 54 7.95 7.76 -9.70
CA GLY A 54 7.88 7.20 -8.35
C GLY A 54 7.35 5.77 -8.33
N VAL A 55 6.71 5.39 -7.22
CA VAL A 55 6.08 4.06 -7.06
C VAL A 55 4.71 4.07 -7.74
N CYS A 56 4.58 3.26 -8.79
CA CYS A 56 3.37 3.22 -9.61
C CYS A 56 2.42 2.08 -9.24
N HIS A 57 1.21 2.14 -9.77
CA HIS A 57 0.22 1.09 -9.57
C HIS A 57 0.75 -0.28 -10.01
N ALA A 58 0.58 -1.26 -9.14
CA ALA A 58 1.04 -2.65 -9.28
C ALA A 58 2.57 -2.84 -9.22
N ASP A 59 3.35 -1.82 -8.83
CA ASP A 59 4.77 -1.99 -8.54
C ASP A 59 5.01 -2.83 -7.27
N ASP A 60 4.03 -2.91 -6.37
CA ASP A 60 4.09 -3.74 -5.16
C ASP A 60 3.96 -5.25 -5.48
N LEU A 61 3.23 -5.61 -6.53
CA LEU A 61 2.95 -7.01 -6.88
C LEU A 61 4.20 -7.83 -7.23
N MET A 62 5.25 -7.21 -7.77
CA MET A 62 6.51 -7.91 -8.09
C MET A 62 7.26 -8.39 -6.84
N TYR A 63 6.90 -7.88 -5.67
CA TYR A 63 7.47 -8.29 -4.37
C TYR A 63 6.68 -9.42 -3.71
N ILE A 64 5.54 -9.83 -4.30
CA ILE A 64 4.74 -10.97 -3.85
C ILE A 64 4.84 -12.11 -4.86
N PHE A 65 4.75 -11.79 -6.15
CA PHE A 65 4.71 -12.74 -7.25
C PHE A 65 5.89 -12.54 -8.18
N ARG A 66 6.57 -13.65 -8.51
CA ARG A 66 7.60 -13.64 -9.54
C ARG A 66 6.95 -13.40 -10.91
N ALA A 67 7.37 -12.34 -11.59
CA ALA A 67 6.83 -11.89 -12.88
C ALA A 67 7.92 -11.94 -13.97
N SER A 68 8.46 -13.13 -14.24
CA SER A 68 9.63 -13.34 -15.11
C SER A 68 9.46 -12.85 -16.55
N ASP A 69 8.22 -12.77 -17.03
CA ASP A 69 7.92 -12.25 -18.38
C ASP A 69 8.10 -10.73 -18.48
N PHE A 70 8.09 -10.02 -17.35
CA PHE A 70 8.14 -8.56 -17.29
C PHE A 70 9.44 -8.03 -16.68
N PHE A 71 10.01 -8.73 -15.70
CA PHE A 71 11.16 -8.29 -14.93
C PHE A 71 12.11 -9.46 -14.64
N PRO A 72 13.43 -9.23 -14.62
CA PRO A 72 14.38 -10.23 -14.17
C PRO A 72 14.20 -10.52 -12.67
N ASP A 73 14.74 -11.65 -12.23
CA ASP A 73 14.78 -11.97 -10.80
C ASP A 73 15.62 -10.95 -10.03
N PHE A 74 15.24 -10.68 -8.79
CA PHE A 74 16.04 -9.82 -7.90
C PHE A 74 17.33 -10.51 -7.51
N GLU A 75 18.44 -9.81 -7.70
CA GLU A 75 19.75 -10.27 -7.23
C GLU A 75 19.71 -10.56 -5.72
N PRO A 76 20.27 -11.70 -5.26
CA PRO A 76 20.32 -12.03 -3.84
C PRO A 76 20.93 -10.88 -3.03
N GLN A 77 20.33 -10.58 -1.88
CA GLN A 77 20.75 -9.49 -0.97
C GLN A 77 20.62 -8.07 -1.55
N SER A 78 20.05 -7.89 -2.74
CA SER A 78 19.67 -6.57 -3.23
C SER A 78 18.54 -5.96 -2.38
N PRO A 79 18.39 -4.62 -2.37
CA PRO A 79 17.25 -3.97 -1.72
C PRO A 79 15.89 -4.58 -2.12
N ALA A 80 15.70 -4.87 -3.40
CA ALA A 80 14.47 -5.45 -3.91
C ALA A 80 14.24 -6.89 -3.41
N TRP A 81 15.30 -7.69 -3.31
CA TRP A 81 15.23 -9.02 -2.71
C TRP A 81 14.84 -8.98 -1.24
N HIS A 82 15.40 -8.02 -0.47
CA HIS A 82 15.01 -7.81 0.93
C HIS A 82 13.55 -7.36 1.06
N MET A 83 13.09 -6.46 0.18
CA MET A 83 11.68 -6.05 0.15
C MET A 83 10.76 -7.24 -0.17
N ALA A 84 11.09 -8.06 -1.16
CA ALA A 84 10.30 -9.25 -1.48
C ALA A 84 10.16 -10.18 -0.26
N LYS A 85 11.26 -10.40 0.48
CA LYS A 85 11.24 -11.17 1.72
C LYS A 85 10.30 -10.55 2.77
N VAL A 86 10.47 -9.26 3.06
CA VAL A 86 9.66 -8.55 4.06
C VAL A 86 8.17 -8.55 3.69
N PHE A 87 7.84 -8.33 2.42
CA PHE A 87 6.47 -8.19 1.96
C PHE A 87 5.75 -9.55 1.89
N VAL A 88 6.43 -10.61 1.45
CA VAL A 88 5.90 -11.98 1.53
C VAL A 88 5.70 -12.39 2.99
N ASP A 89 6.69 -12.14 3.86
CA ASP A 89 6.58 -12.46 5.29
C ASP A 89 5.40 -11.72 5.94
N TYR A 90 5.12 -10.48 5.53
CA TYR A 90 3.94 -9.71 5.96
C TYR A 90 2.62 -10.41 5.60
N PHE A 91 2.39 -10.74 4.32
CA PHE A 91 1.16 -11.43 3.90
C PHE A 91 1.03 -12.84 4.49
N VAL A 92 2.12 -13.58 4.59
CA VAL A 92 2.14 -14.91 5.24
C VAL A 92 1.77 -14.78 6.71
N THR A 93 2.34 -13.81 7.42
CA THR A 93 2.03 -13.58 8.83
C THR A 93 0.55 -13.25 9.03
N ILE A 94 -0.04 -12.45 8.16
CA ILE A 94 -1.49 -12.17 8.18
C ILE A 94 -2.30 -13.44 7.94
N ALA A 95 -1.91 -14.25 6.96
CA ALA A 95 -2.64 -15.48 6.62
C ALA A 95 -2.65 -16.50 7.76
N TYR A 96 -1.54 -16.67 8.46
CA TYR A 96 -1.42 -17.65 9.55
C TYR A 96 -1.93 -17.15 10.91
N ASN A 97 -1.65 -15.88 11.24
CA ASN A 97 -1.89 -15.34 12.57
C ASN A 97 -3.08 -14.38 12.63
N GLY A 98 -3.67 -14.04 11.48
CA GLY A 98 -4.72 -13.04 11.37
C GLY A 98 -4.20 -11.61 11.58
N TYR A 99 -5.01 -10.80 12.25
CA TYR A 99 -4.83 -9.36 12.37
C TYR A 99 -4.25 -8.96 13.74
N GLY A 100 -3.60 -7.80 13.79
CA GLY A 100 -3.03 -7.23 15.01
C GLY A 100 -1.77 -6.39 14.74
N PHE A 101 -1.39 -5.57 15.70
CA PHE A 101 -0.23 -4.65 15.57
C PHE A 101 1.06 -5.37 15.15
N ARG A 102 1.27 -6.59 15.64
CA ARG A 102 2.45 -7.41 15.32
C ARG A 102 2.34 -8.22 14.02
N THR A 103 1.20 -8.16 13.33
CA THR A 103 0.97 -8.93 12.09
C THR A 103 0.68 -8.01 10.91
N ALA A 104 -0.37 -7.20 10.98
CA ALA A 104 -0.91 -6.44 9.85
C ALA A 104 -0.67 -4.92 9.94
N GLY A 105 -0.10 -4.45 11.06
CA GLY A 105 0.01 -3.04 11.41
C GLY A 105 -1.06 -2.58 12.41
N PRO A 106 -1.08 -1.29 12.77
CA PRO A 106 -2.11 -0.73 13.65
C PRO A 106 -3.50 -0.89 13.03
N LEU A 107 -4.49 -1.17 13.89
CA LEU A 107 -5.88 -1.27 13.47
C LEU A 107 -6.47 0.12 13.30
N CYS A 108 -7.30 0.29 12.28
CA CYS A 108 -8.08 1.49 12.09
C CYS A 108 -9.32 1.48 12.98
N THR A 109 -9.54 2.58 13.69
CA THR A 109 -10.69 2.86 14.54
C THR A 109 -11.38 4.14 14.09
N ALA A 110 -12.47 4.52 14.76
CA ALA A 110 -13.15 5.79 14.48
C ALA A 110 -12.28 7.02 14.78
N GLU A 111 -11.30 6.87 15.68
CA GLU A 111 -10.44 7.94 16.18
C GLU A 111 -9.09 8.00 15.47
N SER A 112 -8.59 6.88 14.92
CA SER A 112 -7.26 6.82 14.32
C SER A 112 -7.14 5.69 13.30
N CYS A 113 -6.45 5.95 12.20
CA CYS A 113 -6.09 4.95 11.20
C CYS A 113 -4.69 5.27 10.67
N GLN A 114 -3.66 4.85 11.41
CA GLN A 114 -2.28 4.94 10.96
C GLN A 114 -2.01 3.88 9.88
N LEU A 115 -1.18 4.21 8.90
CA LEU A 115 -0.84 3.30 7.81
C LEU A 115 0.54 2.71 8.07
N LEU A 116 0.69 1.41 7.81
CA LEU A 116 2.00 0.75 7.81
C LEU A 116 2.68 1.02 6.46
N GLU A 117 3.66 1.91 6.45
CA GLU A 117 4.42 2.23 5.26
C GLU A 117 5.60 1.26 5.07
N PHE A 118 5.74 0.71 3.86
CA PHE A 118 6.95 0.05 3.39
C PHE A 118 7.77 1.04 2.56
N THR A 119 8.99 1.39 2.97
CA THR A 119 9.80 2.39 2.27
C THR A 119 11.28 2.04 2.22
N ASN A 120 12.03 2.73 1.36
CA ASN A 120 13.48 2.58 1.29
C ASN A 120 14.13 3.11 2.57
N SER A 121 15.08 2.36 3.13
CA SER A 121 15.92 2.83 4.23
C SER A 121 17.16 3.57 3.73
N ALA A 122 17.66 4.49 4.56
CA ALA A 122 19.00 5.05 4.40
C ALA A 122 20.11 4.07 4.86
N ASP A 123 19.77 3.02 5.61
CA ASP A 123 20.72 1.99 6.04
C ASP A 123 20.95 0.96 4.93
N GLY A 124 22.16 0.93 4.38
CA GLY A 124 22.56 -0.02 3.34
C GLY A 124 22.54 -1.49 3.79
N GLN A 125 22.57 -1.78 5.09
CA GLN A 125 22.47 -3.15 5.63
C GLN A 125 21.01 -3.57 5.87
N LYS A 126 20.10 -2.62 5.99
CA LYS A 126 18.67 -2.85 6.17
C LYS A 126 17.90 -1.96 5.20
N PRO A 127 17.87 -2.30 3.90
CA PRO A 127 17.41 -1.39 2.86
C PRO A 127 15.90 -1.11 2.87
N VAL A 128 15.14 -1.71 3.79
CA VAL A 128 13.68 -1.61 3.91
C VAL A 128 13.32 -1.17 5.33
N ASP A 129 12.54 -0.10 5.42
CA ASP A 129 11.95 0.37 6.67
C ASP A 129 10.43 0.19 6.68
N LEU A 130 9.92 -0.03 7.89
CA LEU A 130 8.50 -0.11 8.20
C LEU A 130 8.16 1.06 9.12
N ASN A 131 7.41 2.03 8.61
CA ASN A 131 7.04 3.23 9.35
C ASN A 131 5.54 3.25 9.64
N LEU A 132 5.15 3.99 10.67
CA LEU A 132 3.76 4.37 10.88
C LEU A 132 3.59 5.80 10.41
N ILE A 133 2.82 5.98 9.35
CA ILE A 133 2.46 7.30 8.85
C ILE A 133 1.04 7.66 9.27
N ASN A 134 0.76 8.96 9.25
CA ASN A 134 -0.59 9.45 9.47
C ASN A 134 -1.54 8.87 8.41
N GLY A 135 -2.83 8.82 8.75
CA GLY A 135 -3.87 8.30 7.88
C GLY A 135 -4.08 9.13 6.61
N PHE A 136 -5.26 8.99 6.05
CA PHE A 136 -5.58 9.57 4.75
C PHE A 136 -5.69 11.10 4.78
N ASP A 137 -5.50 11.73 3.61
CA ASP A 137 -5.77 13.15 3.40
C ASP A 137 -7.29 13.38 3.36
N GLU A 138 -7.82 13.91 4.47
CA GLU A 138 -9.25 14.14 4.65
C GLU A 138 -9.81 15.24 3.72
N ASP A 139 -8.99 16.22 3.35
CA ASP A 139 -9.41 17.29 2.43
C ASP A 139 -9.55 16.74 1.01
N GLN A 140 -8.61 15.89 0.57
CA GLN A 140 -8.71 15.19 -0.71
C GLN A 140 -9.88 14.23 -0.74
N PHE A 141 -10.09 13.46 0.33
CA PHE A 141 -11.25 12.58 0.44
C PHE A 141 -12.55 13.37 0.30
N ALA A 142 -12.71 14.46 1.05
CA ALA A 142 -13.92 15.31 1.00
C ALA A 142 -14.14 15.89 -0.40
N PHE A 143 -13.08 16.35 -1.07
CA PHE A 143 -13.15 16.83 -2.45
C PHE A 143 -13.73 15.76 -3.39
N TRP A 144 -13.13 14.57 -3.43
CA TRP A 144 -13.56 13.49 -4.32
C TRP A 144 -14.92 12.92 -3.97
N TYR A 145 -15.25 12.83 -2.68
CA TYR A 145 -16.57 12.40 -2.23
C TYR A 145 -17.67 13.31 -2.79
N ASN A 146 -17.46 14.63 -2.72
CA ASN A 146 -18.41 15.61 -3.27
C ASN A 146 -18.49 15.56 -4.80
N VAL A 147 -17.34 15.42 -5.49
CA VAL A 147 -17.32 15.27 -6.96
C VAL A 147 -18.14 14.05 -7.40
N ASN A 148 -17.96 12.91 -6.74
CA ASN A 148 -18.68 11.68 -7.07
C ASN A 148 -20.19 11.77 -6.75
N ALA A 149 -20.56 12.48 -5.68
CA ALA A 149 -21.96 12.72 -5.32
C ALA A 149 -22.69 13.54 -6.39
N LEU A 150 -22.01 14.51 -7.02
CA LEU A 150 -22.58 15.33 -8.09
C LEU A 150 -22.79 14.57 -9.41
N GLN A 151 -22.01 13.51 -9.66
CA GLN A 151 -22.11 12.69 -10.86
C GLN A 151 -23.23 11.62 -10.79
N SER A 152 -23.84 11.46 -9.62
CA SER A 152 -24.90 10.47 -9.37
C SER A 152 -26.32 11.03 -9.59
N TYR A 153 -26.41 12.27 -10.08
CA TYR A 153 -27.63 12.97 -10.50
C TYR A 153 -27.55 13.35 -11.98
#